data_AF-A0A6I7ZDG6-F1
#
_entry.id   AF-A0A6I7ZDG6-F1
#
_cell.length_a   1.000
_cell.length_b   1.000
_cell.length_c   1.000
_cell.angle_alpha   90.00
_cell.angle_beta   90.00
_cell.angle_gamma   90.00
#
_symmetry.space_group_name_H-M   'P 1'
#
loop_
_entity.id
_entity.type
_entity.pdbx_description
1 polymer ?
#
loop_
_entity_poly.entity_id
_entity_poly.type
_entity_poly.pdbx_seq_one_letter_code
_entity_poly.pdbx_strand_id
1 'polypeptide(L)'
;MRGTVSTDQRVYHYESPFLKQGEHGLTLSQLRAQFIKELLNNPRAKYVTENYTLEKEQRRINVWKKDGKTLSEDELLRIDTIIPRIFETN
;
A
#
# COMPACT_ATOMS: atom_id res chain seq x y z
N MET A 1 11.72 5.16 6.89
CA MET A 1 10.48 4.48 6.48
C MET A 1 9.62 4.27 7.71
N ARG A 2 8.31 4.52 7.61
CA ARG A 2 7.30 4.29 8.65
C ARG A 2 6.90 2.81 8.76
N GLY A 3 6.91 2.07 7.65
CA GLY A 3 6.69 0.61 7.64
C GLY A 3 7.96 -0.21 7.78
N THR A 4 7.79 -1.52 7.87
CA THR A 4 8.86 -2.54 7.89
C THR A 4 8.80 -3.41 6.64
N VAL A 5 9.89 -4.10 6.32
CA VAL A 5 9.97 -5.00 5.17
C VAL A 5 10.28 -6.41 5.67
N SER A 6 9.72 -7.43 5.04
CA SER A 6 10.03 -8.83 5.29
C SER A 6 11.53 -9.12 5.09
N THR A 7 12.03 -10.17 5.74
CA THR A 7 13.45 -10.57 5.69
C THR A 7 13.95 -10.85 4.27
N ASP A 8 13.06 -11.32 3.39
CA ASP A 8 13.35 -11.59 1.97
C ASP A 8 13.16 -10.37 1.05
N GLN A 9 12.86 -9.20 1.62
CA GLN A 9 12.62 -7.92 0.92
C GLN A 9 11.43 -7.94 -0.05
N ARG A 10 10.50 -8.88 0.07
CA ARG A 10 9.38 -9.02 -0.89
C ARG A 10 8.09 -8.36 -0.43
N VAL A 11 7.90 -8.21 0.87
CA VAL A 11 6.66 -7.72 1.45
C VAL A 11 6.95 -6.50 2.31
N TYR A 12 6.31 -5.39 1.98
CA TYR A 12 6.26 -4.21 2.81
C TYR A 12 5.06 -4.30 3.76
N HIS A 13 5.27 -3.91 5.00
CA HIS A 13 4.31 -3.97 6.08
C HIS A 13 4.14 -2.59 6.70
N TYR A 14 2.91 -2.10 6.72
CA TYR A 14 2.56 -0.87 7.38
C TYR A 14 1.53 -1.14 8.46
N GLU A 15 1.91 -0.95 9.72
CA GLU A 15 0.99 -0.97 10.86
C GLU A 15 0.71 0.47 11.31
N SER A 16 -0.56 0.77 11.59
CA SER A 16 -0.95 2.08 12.11
C SER A 16 -2.05 1.94 13.17
N PRO A 17 -1.97 2.70 14.29
CA PRO A 17 -3.01 2.70 15.30
C PRO A 17 -4.33 3.28 14.78
N PHE A 18 -4.29 4.14 13.75
CA PHE A 18 -5.46 4.71 13.11
C PHE A 18 -6.25 3.65 12.30
N LEU A 19 -5.62 2.56 11.89
CA LEU A 19 -6.32 1.45 11.22
C LEU A 19 -7.26 0.68 12.16
N LYS A 20 -7.10 0.83 13.49
CA LYS A 20 -7.74 0.02 14.53
C LYS A 20 -9.14 0.50 14.93
N GLN A 21 -9.52 1.72 14.57
CA GLN A 21 -10.85 2.25 14.84
C GLN A 21 -11.72 1.97 13.63
N GLY A 22 -12.85 1.31 13.84
CA GLY A 22 -13.70 0.71 12.81
C GLY A 22 -14.37 1.66 11.81
N GLU A 23 -13.70 2.72 11.36
CA GLU A 23 -14.29 3.78 10.53
C GLU A 23 -13.37 4.41 9.47
N HIS A 24 -12.15 3.94 9.18
CA HIS A 24 -11.54 4.33 7.88
C HIS A 24 -12.14 3.43 6.78
N GLY A 25 -13.34 3.80 6.34
CA GLY A 25 -14.28 3.08 5.44
C GLY A 25 -13.78 2.70 4.05
N LEU A 26 -12.46 2.66 3.83
CA LEU A 26 -11.86 2.17 2.59
C LEU A 26 -11.84 0.64 2.60
N THR A 27 -12.66 0.06 1.72
CA THR A 27 -12.56 -1.33 1.28
C THR A 27 -11.18 -1.58 0.64
N LEU A 28 -10.74 -2.84 0.62
CA LEU A 28 -9.48 -3.22 -0.05
C LEU A 28 -9.43 -2.74 -1.51
N SER A 29 -10.57 -2.78 -2.20
CA SER A 29 -10.69 -2.30 -3.58
C SER A 29 -10.47 -0.79 -3.71
N GLN A 30 -11.01 0.02 -2.78
CA GLN A 30 -10.80 1.47 -2.76
C GLN A 30 -9.35 1.82 -2.40
N LEU A 31 -8.75 1.12 -1.43
CA LEU A 31 -7.34 1.27 -1.07
C LEU A 31 -6.45 0.99 -2.29
N ARG A 32 -6.69 -0.12 -3.00
CA ARG A 32 -5.96 -0.47 -4.23
C ARG A 32 -6.12 0.61 -5.30
N ALA A 33 -7.32 1.14 -5.49
CA ALA A 33 -7.58 2.18 -6.48
C ALA A 33 -6.82 3.48 -6.17
N GLN A 34 -6.84 3.92 -4.91
CA GLN A 34 -6.11 5.12 -4.47
C GLN A 34 -4.60 4.91 -4.56
N PHE A 35 -4.10 3.75 -4.11
CA PHE A 35 -2.68 3.39 -4.21
C PHE A 35 -2.18 3.45 -5.65
N ILE A 36 -2.91 2.88 -6.61
CA ILE A 36 -2.54 2.89 -8.03
C ILE A 36 -2.53 4.32 -8.59
N LYS A 37 -3.52 5.15 -8.25
CA LYS A 37 -3.60 6.54 -8.71
C LYS A 37 -2.40 7.35 -8.24
N GLU A 38 -2.06 7.25 -6.96
CA GLU A 38 -0.91 7.95 -6.38
C GLU A 38 0.41 7.40 -6.93
N LEU A 39 0.56 6.07 -7.04
CA LEU A 39 1.78 5.43 -7.52
C LEU A 39 2.13 5.82 -8.96
N LEU A 40 1.12 5.91 -9.82
CA LEU A 40 1.29 6.31 -11.22
C LEU A 40 1.24 7.83 -11.41
N ASN A 41 0.97 8.58 -10.34
CA ASN A 41 0.64 10.00 -10.39
C ASN A 41 -0.39 10.32 -11.51
N ASN A 42 -1.36 9.43 -11.70
CA ASN A 42 -2.32 9.49 -12.80
C ASN A 42 -3.75 9.30 -12.28
N PRO A 43 -4.55 10.37 -12.19
CA PRO A 43 -5.91 10.30 -11.65
C PRO A 43 -6.88 9.49 -12.52
N ARG A 44 -6.53 9.26 -13.80
CA ARG A 44 -7.31 8.46 -14.76
C ARG A 44 -6.87 7.00 -14.83
N ALA A 45 -5.89 6.58 -14.03
CA ALA A 45 -5.49 5.19 -13.95
C ALA A 45 -6.69 4.32 -13.53
N LYS A 46 -7.18 3.52 -14.49
CA LYS A 46 -8.12 2.42 -14.21
C LYS A 46 -7.33 1.24 -13.63
N TYR A 47 -8.03 0.34 -12.95
CA TYR A 47 -7.59 -0.88 -12.21
C TYR A 47 -6.62 -1.85 -12.95
N VAL A 48 -5.62 -1.36 -13.69
CA VAL A 48 -4.85 -2.11 -14.69
C VAL A 48 -3.36 -1.75 -14.61
N THR A 49 -2.82 -1.55 -13.40
CA THR A 49 -1.36 -1.67 -13.23
C THR A 49 -1.07 -2.80 -12.28
N GLU A 50 -0.66 -3.90 -12.89
CA GLU A 50 -0.71 -5.27 -12.41
C GLU A 50 0.48 -5.65 -11.52
N ASN A 51 1.29 -4.70 -11.06
CA ASN A 51 2.57 -5.05 -10.47
C ASN A 51 2.53 -5.28 -8.96
N TYR A 52 1.50 -4.79 -8.24
CA TYR A 52 1.42 -4.93 -6.79
C TYR A 52 0.12 -5.60 -6.33
N THR A 53 0.24 -6.37 -5.27
CA THR A 53 -0.86 -6.89 -4.47
C THR A 53 -0.86 -6.17 -3.14
N LEU A 54 -2.06 -5.77 -2.72
CA LEU A 54 -2.31 -5.20 -1.40
C LEU A 54 -3.22 -6.15 -0.62
N GLU A 55 -2.93 -6.33 0.66
CA GLU A 55 -3.77 -7.00 1.63
C GLU A 55 -3.97 -6.08 2.83
N LYS A 56 -5.21 -6.06 3.35
CA LYS A 56 -5.60 -5.28 4.52
C LYS A 56 -6.03 -6.25 5.61
N GLU A 57 -5.20 -6.36 6.64
CA GLU A 57 -5.59 -6.95 7.91
C GLU A 57 -6.09 -5.84 8.85
N GLN A 58 -6.65 -6.21 10.00
CA GLN A 58 -7.30 -5.27 10.94
C GLN A 58 -6.49 -3.99 11.19
N ARG A 59 -5.16 -4.10 11.31
CA ARG A 59 -4.29 -3.03 11.79
C ARG A 59 -3.06 -2.87 10.91
N ARG A 60 -2.99 -3.63 9.82
CA ARG A 60 -1.79 -3.81 9.00
C ARG A 60 -2.14 -3.86 7.52
N ILE A 61 -1.36 -3.16 6.71
CA ILE A 61 -1.38 -3.26 5.26
C ILE A 61 -0.11 -3.99 4.82
N ASN A 62 -0.29 -5.01 4.00
CA ASN A 62 0.80 -5.72 3.35
C ASN A 62 0.81 -5.37 1.87
N VAL A 63 1.98 -5.05 1.32
CA VAL A 63 2.17 -4.72 -0.10
C VAL A 63 3.32 -5.55 -0.65
N TRP A 64 3.10 -6.24 -1.76
CA TRP A 64 4.15 -7.02 -2.43
C TRP A 64 3.94 -7.01 -3.94
N LYS A 65 4.95 -7.40 -4.71
CA LYS A 65 4.83 -7.46 -6.17
C LYS A 65 4.11 -8.73 -6.61
N LYS A 66 3.24 -8.64 -7.63
CA LYS A 66 2.57 -9.82 -8.20
C LYS A 66 3.55 -10.82 -8.81
N ASP A 67 4.68 -10.34 -9.30
CA ASP A 67 5.75 -11.17 -9.85
C ASP A 67 6.61 -11.85 -8.77
N GLY A 68 6.34 -11.61 -7.48
CA GLY A 68 7.06 -12.19 -6.36
C GLY A 68 8.50 -11.70 -6.20
N LYS A 69 8.91 -10.67 -6.95
CA LYS A 69 10.25 -10.08 -6.83
C LYS A 69 10.36 -9.23 -5.56
N THR A 70 11.61 -8.94 -5.20
CA THR A 70 11.91 -8.00 -4.13
C THR A 70 11.44 -6.59 -4.48
N LEU A 71 11.11 -5.84 -3.44
CA LEU A 71 10.83 -4.41 -3.51
C LEU A 71 12.16 -3.67 -3.47
N SER A 72 12.44 -2.92 -4.53
CA SER A 72 13.61 -2.05 -4.60
C SER A 72 13.48 -0.91 -3.58
N GLU A 73 14.59 -0.28 -3.18
CA GLU A 73 14.56 0.82 -2.21
C GLU A 73 13.66 1.99 -2.66
N ASP A 74 13.69 2.35 -3.94
CA ASP A 74 12.78 3.36 -4.52
C ASP A 74 11.30 2.94 -4.42
N GLU A 75 10.99 1.66 -4.66
CA GLU A 75 9.63 1.13 -4.52
C GLU A 75 9.17 1.20 -3.07
N LEU A 76 10.04 0.82 -2.13
CA LEU A 76 9.78 0.91 -0.70
C LEU A 76 9.52 2.33 -0.25
N LEU A 77 10.35 3.30 -0.67
CA LEU A 77 10.16 4.72 -0.35
C LEU A 77 8.83 5.27 -0.88
N ARG A 78 8.44 4.88 -2.10
CA ARG A 78 7.14 5.27 -2.67
C ARG A 78 5.99 4.67 -1.88
N ILE A 79 6.02 3.36 -1.62
CA ILE A 79 4.97 2.67 -0.86
C ILE A 79 4.84 3.27 0.55
N ASP A 80 5.97 3.54 1.21
CA ASP A 80 6.06 4.15 2.53
C ASP A 80 5.51 5.58 2.57
N THR A 81 5.49 6.28 1.44
CA THR A 81 4.89 7.61 1.33
C THR A 81 3.39 7.52 1.04
N ILE A 82 2.99 6.66 0.10
CA ILE A 82 1.63 6.59 -0.42
C ILE A 82 0.67 5.97 0.61
N ILE A 83 1.04 4.83 1.20
CA ILE A 83 0.15 4.08 2.07
C ILE A 83 -0.28 4.93 3.29
N PRO A 84 0.62 5.55 4.07
CA PRO A 84 0.21 6.40 5.19
C PRO A 84 -0.65 7.58 4.74
N ARG A 85 -0.28 8.24 3.64
CA ARG A 85 -0.99 9.40 3.12
C ARG A 85 -2.45 9.10 2.79
N ILE A 86 -2.75 7.93 2.23
CA ILE A 86 -4.12 7.47 1.95
C ILE A 86 -4.99 7.49 3.22
N PHE A 87 -4.44 7.08 4.37
CA PHE A 87 -5.17 7.06 5.64
C PHE A 87 -5.12 8.37 6.42
N GLU A 88 -4.10 9.21 6.19
CA GLU A 88 -4.00 10.54 6.82
C GLU A 88 -4.87 11.60 6.12
N THR A 89 -5.23 11.38 4.85
CA THR A 89 -6.07 12.30 4.05
C THR A 89 -7.53 11.90 3.91
N ASN A 90 -7.94 10.71 4.38
CA ASN A 90 -9.33 10.23 4.40
C ASN A 90 -9.79 9.91 5.82
#